data_AF-A0A3N4KCW2-F1
#
_entry.id   AF-A0A3N4KCW2-F1
#
_cell.length_a   1.000
_cell.length_b   1.000
_cell.length_c   1.000
_cell.angle_alpha   90.00
_cell.angle_beta   90.00
_cell.angle_gamma   90.00
#
_symmetry.space_group_name_H-M   'P 1'
#
loop_
_entity.id
_entity.type
_entity.pdbx_description
1 polymer ?
#
loop_
_entity_poly.entity_id
_entity_poly.type
_entity_poly.pdbx_seq_one_letter_code
_entity_poly.pdbx_strand_id
1 'polypeptide(L)'
;LLETLTALDRLTTADTADVTPAETQTLLTWLPGVMLPTEALLPPEHVLEDDDLTPPAVLAPYQSVCRLALQIIARLPTVLDDISPELAVALISQTSPHDPWTTAESRALSTSLLATHTLPTATLTAFLTALKPHFTTPHPTLTPAAHAATRPSTFRAPLIAQTAPSYRSTHPHTPTLLHYTVLRLPAHLDPLWPLILPPLLTLLDDHHAPTRATGARILAVLLTHPQTPSMLSRSGLGPVLWDAALPAVLSLPPLTPTAVSVPLLEAAYPALIALARVLGGGRARERARLLGVLLRRGVVAGMRYAGEIVAVAEVLVGVIGELVREMGV
;
A
#
# COMPACT_ATOMS: atom_id res chain seq x y z
N LEU A 1 -12.59 -16.98 -15.84
CA LEU A 1 -12.18 -17.55 -14.54
C LEU A 1 -12.37 -19.06 -14.48
N LEU A 2 -13.58 -19.62 -14.60
CA LEU A 2 -13.78 -21.09 -14.55
C LEU A 2 -13.05 -21.86 -15.67
N GLU A 3 -13.12 -21.35 -16.90
CA GLU A 3 -12.36 -21.92 -18.04
C GLU A 3 -10.84 -21.82 -17.79
N THR A 4 -10.39 -20.67 -17.28
CA THR A 4 -9.00 -20.42 -16.91
C THR A 4 -8.51 -21.38 -15.83
N LEU A 5 -9.31 -21.62 -14.80
CA LEU A 5 -9.03 -22.60 -13.74
C LEU A 5 -8.86 -24.00 -14.33
N THR A 6 -9.80 -24.40 -15.19
CA THR A 6 -9.77 -25.72 -15.83
C THR A 6 -8.52 -25.90 -16.69
N ALA A 7 -8.11 -24.86 -17.42
CA ALA A 7 -6.89 -24.87 -18.22
C ALA A 7 -5.63 -24.98 -17.33
N LEU A 8 -5.55 -24.20 -16.25
CA LEU A 8 -4.41 -24.21 -15.33
C LEU A 8 -4.27 -25.54 -14.57
N ASP A 9 -5.38 -26.14 -14.15
CA ASP A 9 -5.39 -27.42 -13.44
C ASP A 9 -4.88 -28.59 -14.31
N ARG A 10 -5.15 -28.54 -15.62
CA ARG A 10 -4.56 -29.48 -16.59
C ARG A 10 -3.04 -29.26 -16.75
N LEU A 11 -2.58 -28.02 -16.68
CA LEU A 11 -1.17 -27.67 -16.83
C LEU A 11 -0.34 -27.98 -15.58
N THR A 12 -0.93 -27.91 -14.38
CA THR A 12 -0.23 -28.30 -13.14
C THR A 12 -0.04 -29.81 -13.01
N THR A 13 -0.96 -30.59 -13.57
CA THR A 13 -0.92 -32.06 -13.57
C THR A 13 -0.03 -32.65 -14.68
N ALA A 14 0.26 -31.88 -15.73
CA ALA A 14 1.21 -32.25 -16.76
C ALA A 14 2.66 -32.19 -16.25
N ASP A 15 3.54 -33.05 -16.79
CA ASP A 15 4.96 -33.00 -16.47
C ASP A 15 5.61 -31.80 -17.18
N THR A 16 6.07 -30.82 -16.39
CA THR A 16 6.62 -29.56 -16.91
C THR A 16 7.99 -29.72 -17.55
N ALA A 17 8.60 -30.92 -17.47
CA ALA A 17 9.89 -31.24 -18.06
C ALA A 17 9.86 -31.32 -19.60
N ASP A 18 8.68 -31.53 -20.21
CA ASP A 18 8.51 -31.65 -21.67
C ASP A 18 7.99 -30.37 -22.35
N VAL A 19 7.88 -29.25 -21.61
CA VAL A 19 7.36 -27.99 -22.17
C VAL A 19 8.39 -27.36 -23.10
N THR A 20 8.00 -27.11 -24.34
CA THR A 20 8.89 -26.49 -25.32
C THR A 20 9.19 -25.02 -24.96
N PRO A 21 10.32 -24.44 -25.42
CA PRO A 21 10.61 -23.03 -25.20
C PRO A 21 9.52 -22.07 -25.73
N ALA A 22 8.86 -22.44 -26.85
CA ALA A 22 7.78 -21.64 -27.44
C ALA A 22 6.51 -21.64 -26.58
N GLU A 23 6.15 -22.79 -26.01
CA GLU A 23 5.02 -22.91 -25.07
C GLU A 23 5.32 -22.16 -23.78
N THR A 24 6.55 -22.25 -23.28
CA THR A 24 7.01 -21.49 -22.11
C THR A 24 6.84 -19.98 -22.32
N GLN A 25 7.26 -19.45 -23.47
CA GLN A 25 7.07 -18.02 -23.80
C GLN A 25 5.59 -17.63 -23.90
N THR A 26 4.75 -18.53 -24.42
CA THR A 26 3.30 -18.30 -24.51
C THR A 26 2.67 -18.24 -23.12
N LEU A 27 3.09 -19.12 -22.21
CA LEU A 27 2.64 -19.08 -20.82
C LEU A 27 3.10 -17.80 -20.11
N LEU A 28 4.36 -17.39 -20.29
CA LEU A 28 4.89 -16.18 -19.66
C LEU A 28 4.26 -14.88 -20.15
N THR A 29 3.67 -14.86 -21.35
CA THR A 29 2.90 -13.70 -21.83
C THR A 29 1.45 -13.73 -21.36
N TRP A 30 0.86 -14.91 -21.21
CA TRP A 30 -0.55 -15.07 -20.82
C TRP A 30 -0.78 -14.98 -19.31
N LEU A 31 0.05 -15.66 -18.50
CA LEU A 31 -0.14 -15.78 -17.05
C LEU A 31 -0.16 -14.43 -16.30
N PRO A 32 0.72 -13.45 -16.61
CA PRO A 32 0.65 -12.15 -15.96
C PRO A 32 -0.72 -11.47 -16.10
N GLY A 33 -1.31 -11.50 -17.31
CA GLY A 33 -2.61 -10.88 -17.56
C GLY A 33 -3.76 -11.52 -16.78
N VAL A 34 -3.66 -12.81 -16.50
CA VAL A 34 -4.64 -13.57 -15.70
C VAL A 34 -4.49 -13.27 -14.20
N MET A 35 -3.27 -13.02 -13.74
CA MET A 35 -2.92 -12.79 -12.33
C MET A 35 -3.09 -11.34 -11.88
N LEU A 36 -3.41 -10.40 -12.76
CA LEU A 36 -3.62 -9.01 -12.35
C LEU A 36 -5.02 -8.85 -11.72
N PRO A 37 -5.12 -8.24 -10.53
CA PRO A 37 -6.40 -8.07 -9.87
C PRO A 37 -7.22 -6.96 -10.54
N THR A 38 -8.55 -7.11 -10.48
CA THR A 38 -9.53 -6.17 -11.01
C THR A 38 -10.43 -5.64 -9.89
N GLU A 39 -11.16 -4.55 -10.15
CA GLU A 39 -12.08 -3.94 -9.17
C GLU A 39 -13.12 -4.92 -8.63
N ALA A 40 -13.53 -5.92 -9.41
CA ALA A 40 -14.50 -6.94 -9.01
C ALA A 40 -14.06 -7.80 -7.80
N LEU A 41 -12.77 -7.75 -7.44
CA LEU A 41 -12.21 -8.47 -6.28
C LEU A 41 -12.25 -7.66 -4.99
N LEU A 42 -12.56 -6.36 -5.08
CA LEU A 42 -12.63 -5.48 -3.92
C LEU A 42 -13.98 -5.62 -3.20
N PRO A 43 -14.01 -5.50 -1.86
CA PRO A 43 -15.26 -5.36 -1.12
C PRO A 43 -15.97 -4.04 -1.50
N PRO A 44 -17.30 -3.95 -1.28
CA PRO A 44 -18.05 -2.74 -1.55
C PRO A 44 -17.52 -1.53 -0.76
N GLU A 45 -17.56 -0.34 -1.37
CA GLU A 45 -16.95 0.89 -0.79
C GLU A 45 -17.62 1.36 0.51
N HIS A 46 -18.90 1.03 0.70
CA HIS A 46 -19.71 1.48 1.82
C HIS A 46 -20.03 0.29 2.72
N VAL A 47 -19.06 -0.08 3.56
CA VAL A 47 -19.26 -1.01 4.67
C VAL A 47 -19.75 -0.20 5.86
N LEU A 48 -21.05 -0.32 6.17
CA LEU A 48 -21.65 0.41 7.29
C LEU A 48 -21.53 -0.38 8.59
N GLU A 49 -21.56 -1.71 8.50
CA GLU A 49 -21.49 -2.62 9.64
C GLU A 49 -20.44 -3.72 9.41
N ASP A 50 -19.88 -4.28 10.48
CA ASP A 50 -18.91 -5.38 10.37
C ASP A 50 -19.51 -6.62 9.64
N ASP A 51 -20.84 -6.79 9.69
CA ASP A 51 -21.58 -7.88 9.02
C ASP A 51 -21.69 -7.70 7.48
N ASP A 52 -21.43 -6.49 6.95
CA ASP A 52 -21.49 -6.21 5.50
C ASP A 52 -20.23 -6.70 4.75
N LEU A 53 -19.21 -7.20 5.48
CA LEU A 53 -17.90 -7.62 4.93
C LEU A 53 -17.93 -9.00 4.24
N THR A 54 -18.97 -9.26 3.44
CA THR A 54 -19.02 -10.50 2.64
C THR A 54 -18.04 -10.42 1.46
N PRO A 55 -17.14 -11.41 1.30
CA PRO A 55 -16.19 -11.41 0.20
C PRO A 55 -16.91 -11.58 -1.15
N PRO A 56 -16.44 -10.93 -2.23
CA PRO A 56 -17.01 -11.10 -3.56
C PRO A 56 -16.98 -12.57 -4.01
N ALA A 57 -18.04 -13.06 -4.64
CA ALA A 57 -18.13 -14.46 -5.10
C ALA A 57 -17.01 -14.86 -6.08
N VAL A 58 -16.45 -13.88 -6.80
CA VAL A 58 -15.34 -14.08 -7.74
C VAL A 58 -13.97 -14.22 -7.07
N LEU A 59 -13.86 -13.91 -5.78
CA LEU A 59 -12.60 -13.85 -5.05
C LEU A 59 -11.94 -15.24 -4.91
N ALA A 60 -12.68 -16.23 -4.41
CA ALA A 60 -12.15 -17.58 -4.18
C ALA A 60 -11.72 -18.29 -5.49
N PRO A 61 -12.49 -18.21 -6.60
CA PRO A 61 -12.02 -18.68 -7.91
C PRO A 61 -10.74 -17.97 -8.36
N TYR A 62 -10.65 -16.65 -8.20
CA TYR A 62 -9.47 -15.87 -8.59
C TYR A 62 -8.22 -16.24 -7.76
N GLN A 63 -8.37 -16.41 -6.45
CA GLN A 63 -7.29 -16.87 -5.57
C GLN A 63 -6.75 -18.24 -6.02
N SER A 64 -7.65 -19.14 -6.43
CA SER A 64 -7.28 -20.46 -6.97
C SER A 64 -6.53 -20.34 -8.30
N VAL A 65 -6.96 -19.45 -9.19
CA VAL A 65 -6.27 -19.14 -10.46
C VAL A 65 -4.84 -18.69 -10.18
N CYS A 66 -4.67 -17.71 -9.29
CA CYS A 66 -3.34 -17.14 -9.00
C CYS A 66 -2.41 -18.17 -8.37
N ARG A 67 -2.92 -19.03 -7.47
CA ARG A 67 -2.15 -20.11 -6.87
C ARG A 67 -1.63 -21.08 -7.94
N LEU A 68 -2.51 -21.57 -8.83
CA LEU A 68 -2.12 -22.51 -9.89
C LEU A 68 -1.15 -21.85 -10.89
N ALA A 69 -1.40 -20.60 -11.29
CA ALA A 69 -0.52 -19.84 -12.17
C ALA A 69 0.89 -19.70 -11.58
N LEU A 70 1.01 -19.36 -10.29
CA LEU A 70 2.29 -19.25 -9.59
C LEU A 70 3.01 -20.60 -9.47
N GLN A 71 2.28 -21.69 -9.22
CA GLN A 71 2.86 -23.05 -9.21
C GLN A 71 3.42 -23.44 -10.57
N ILE A 72 2.76 -23.06 -11.67
CA ILE A 72 3.27 -23.28 -13.03
C ILE A 72 4.53 -22.44 -13.25
N ILE A 73 4.48 -21.13 -12.97
CA ILE A 73 5.63 -20.21 -13.14
C ILE A 73 6.85 -20.73 -12.38
N ALA A 74 6.67 -21.20 -11.14
CA ALA A 74 7.77 -21.72 -10.31
C ALA A 74 8.43 -22.99 -10.85
N ARG A 75 7.78 -23.70 -11.79
CA ARG A 75 8.31 -24.91 -12.44
C ARG A 75 8.94 -24.62 -13.81
N LEU A 76 8.78 -23.40 -14.34
CA LEU A 76 9.31 -23.05 -15.66
C LEU A 76 10.82 -22.73 -15.58
N PRO A 77 11.66 -23.40 -16.39
CA PRO A 77 13.12 -23.24 -16.32
C PRO A 77 13.61 -21.85 -16.75
N THR A 78 12.90 -21.15 -17.64
CA THR A 78 13.30 -19.85 -18.19
C THR A 78 13.09 -18.67 -17.24
N VAL A 79 12.25 -18.84 -16.21
CA VAL A 79 12.01 -17.78 -15.22
C VAL A 79 13.27 -17.48 -14.42
N LEU A 80 14.23 -18.41 -14.39
CA LEU A 80 15.50 -18.30 -13.67
C LEU A 80 16.50 -17.29 -14.28
N ASP A 81 16.30 -16.89 -15.55
CA ASP A 81 17.26 -16.05 -16.27
C ASP A 81 16.86 -14.56 -16.32
N ASP A 82 15.57 -14.24 -16.55
CA ASP A 82 15.05 -12.87 -16.55
C ASP A 82 13.53 -12.80 -16.29
N ILE A 83 13.08 -11.80 -15.54
CA ILE A 83 11.66 -11.54 -15.27
C ILE A 83 11.21 -10.32 -16.07
N SER A 84 10.27 -10.52 -16.99
CA SER A 84 9.65 -9.41 -17.73
C SER A 84 8.94 -8.43 -16.79
N PRO A 85 8.87 -7.13 -17.12
CA PRO A 85 8.21 -6.14 -16.26
C PRO A 85 6.74 -6.47 -16.00
N GLU A 86 6.02 -7.06 -16.97
CA GLU A 86 4.64 -7.49 -16.80
C GLU A 86 4.50 -8.62 -15.79
N LEU A 87 5.40 -9.62 -15.87
CA LEU A 87 5.44 -10.72 -14.91
C LEU A 87 5.82 -10.19 -13.52
N ALA A 88 6.79 -9.28 -13.42
CA ALA A 88 7.16 -8.66 -12.16
C ALA A 88 5.97 -7.95 -11.51
N VAL A 89 5.19 -7.16 -12.26
CA VAL A 89 3.99 -6.49 -11.72
C VAL A 89 2.95 -7.52 -11.24
N ALA A 90 2.70 -8.57 -12.02
CA ALA A 90 1.78 -9.64 -11.64
C ALA A 90 2.24 -10.36 -10.37
N LEU A 91 3.53 -10.70 -10.25
CA LEU A 91 4.09 -11.29 -9.03
C LEU A 91 3.93 -10.32 -7.84
N ILE A 92 4.35 -9.06 -8.00
CA ILE A 92 4.29 -8.04 -6.95
C ILE A 92 2.84 -7.86 -6.44
N SER A 93 1.84 -7.92 -7.32
CA SER A 93 0.42 -7.83 -6.95
C SER A 93 -0.05 -8.90 -5.95
N GLN A 94 0.70 -10.00 -5.84
CA GLN A 94 0.42 -11.13 -4.94
C GLN A 94 1.29 -11.13 -3.67
N THR A 95 1.99 -10.03 -3.37
CA THR A 95 2.94 -9.99 -2.24
C THR A 95 2.35 -9.42 -0.94
N SER A 96 1.28 -8.64 -1.03
CA SER A 96 0.67 -7.96 0.13
C SER A 96 -0.31 -8.90 0.86
N PRO A 97 -0.10 -9.18 2.15
CA PRO A 97 -1.06 -9.97 2.94
C PRO A 97 -2.36 -9.20 3.26
N HIS A 98 -2.41 -7.89 2.96
CA HIS A 98 -3.57 -7.05 3.22
C HIS A 98 -4.49 -6.93 2.01
N ASP A 99 -4.09 -7.49 0.87
CA ASP A 99 -4.90 -7.49 -0.33
C ASP A 99 -5.85 -8.68 -0.29
N PRO A 100 -7.16 -8.50 -0.54
CA PRO A 100 -8.15 -9.56 -0.38
C PRO A 100 -7.90 -10.76 -1.30
N TRP A 101 -7.28 -10.52 -2.45
CA TRP A 101 -6.98 -11.55 -3.44
C TRP A 101 -5.69 -12.34 -3.18
N THR A 102 -4.89 -11.95 -2.19
CA THR A 102 -3.62 -12.59 -1.90
C THR A 102 -3.79 -13.67 -0.84
N THR A 103 -3.43 -14.92 -1.19
CA THR A 103 -3.37 -16.02 -0.21
C THR A 103 -1.98 -16.17 0.39
N ALA A 104 -1.87 -16.83 1.54
CA ALA A 104 -0.57 -17.11 2.16
C ALA A 104 0.39 -17.89 1.24
N GLU A 105 -0.15 -18.84 0.48
CA GLU A 105 0.62 -19.64 -0.49
C GLU A 105 1.03 -18.81 -1.72
N SER A 106 0.09 -18.07 -2.33
CA SER A 106 0.41 -17.19 -3.46
C SER A 106 1.49 -16.17 -3.09
N ARG A 107 1.42 -15.62 -1.88
CA ARG A 107 2.43 -14.72 -1.34
C ARG A 107 3.78 -15.39 -1.18
N ALA A 108 3.83 -16.59 -0.60
CA ALA A 108 5.08 -17.33 -0.40
C ALA A 108 5.75 -17.64 -1.75
N LEU A 109 4.98 -18.12 -2.73
CA LEU A 109 5.50 -18.41 -4.07
C LEU A 109 5.99 -17.14 -4.77
N SER A 110 5.17 -16.08 -4.80
CA SER A 110 5.54 -14.82 -5.44
C SER A 110 6.78 -14.19 -4.80
N THR A 111 6.85 -14.14 -3.47
CA THR A 111 8.02 -13.59 -2.78
C THR A 111 9.28 -14.42 -3.01
N SER A 112 9.17 -15.75 -3.09
CA SER A 112 10.30 -16.63 -3.44
C SER A 112 10.79 -16.38 -4.88
N LEU A 113 9.87 -16.21 -5.83
CA LEU A 113 10.20 -15.91 -7.23
C LEU A 113 10.84 -14.53 -7.37
N LEU A 114 10.36 -13.53 -6.62
CA LEU A 114 10.94 -12.20 -6.61
C LEU A 114 12.26 -12.13 -5.83
N ALA A 115 12.50 -13.02 -4.87
CA ALA A 115 13.75 -13.05 -4.10
C ALA A 115 14.91 -13.67 -4.89
N THR A 116 14.61 -14.57 -5.82
CA THR A 116 15.60 -15.17 -6.73
C THR A 116 16.08 -14.19 -7.80
N HIS A 117 15.33 -13.10 -8.04
CA HIS A 117 15.60 -12.14 -9.11
C HIS A 117 15.75 -10.73 -8.58
N THR A 118 16.89 -10.10 -8.85
CA THR A 118 17.09 -8.70 -8.46
C THR A 118 16.58 -7.79 -9.55
N LEU A 119 15.44 -7.13 -9.32
CA LEU A 119 14.90 -6.16 -10.29
C LEU A 119 15.85 -4.96 -10.42
N PRO A 120 16.26 -4.58 -11.65
CA PRO A 120 17.10 -3.41 -11.87
C PRO A 120 16.44 -2.12 -11.37
N THR A 121 17.26 -1.18 -10.89
CA THR A 121 16.80 0.17 -10.48
C THR A 121 16.03 0.88 -11.60
N ALA A 122 16.40 0.63 -12.86
CA ALA A 122 15.70 1.17 -14.03
C ALA A 122 14.23 0.68 -14.09
N THR A 123 13.99 -0.60 -13.80
CA THR A 123 12.64 -1.20 -13.75
C THR A 123 11.81 -0.60 -12.62
N LEU A 124 12.39 -0.44 -11.43
CA LEU A 124 11.72 0.22 -10.30
C LEU A 124 11.35 1.67 -10.63
N THR A 125 12.23 2.40 -11.31
CA THR A 125 11.97 3.78 -11.76
C THR A 125 10.87 3.82 -12.82
N ALA A 126 10.86 2.85 -13.74
CA ALA A 126 9.82 2.70 -14.74
C ALA A 126 8.45 2.43 -14.10
N PHE A 127 8.38 1.60 -13.05
CA PHE A 127 7.15 1.37 -12.28
C PHE A 127 6.64 2.67 -11.65
N LEU A 128 7.49 3.42 -10.95
CA LEU A 128 7.07 4.72 -10.37
C LEU A 128 6.57 5.70 -11.44
N THR A 129 7.20 5.71 -12.61
CA THR A 129 6.79 6.56 -13.74
C THR A 129 5.43 6.13 -14.30
N ALA A 130 5.20 4.82 -14.43
CA ALA A 130 3.95 4.25 -14.88
C ALA A 130 2.80 4.45 -13.86
N LEU A 131 3.12 4.53 -12.56
CA LEU A 131 2.12 4.81 -11.52
C LEU A 131 1.55 6.23 -11.60
N LYS A 132 2.38 7.22 -11.99
CA LYS A 132 1.99 8.65 -12.02
C LYS A 132 0.61 8.92 -12.66
N PRO A 133 0.28 8.44 -13.87
CA PRO A 133 -1.04 8.68 -14.48
C PRO A 133 -2.21 8.13 -13.67
N HIS A 134 -2.03 7.12 -12.82
CA HIS A 134 -3.11 6.53 -12.03
C HIS A 134 -3.46 7.36 -10.77
N PHE A 135 -2.56 8.27 -10.36
CA PHE A 135 -2.71 9.16 -9.21
C PHE A 135 -2.87 10.64 -9.62
N THR A 136 -3.43 10.89 -10.82
CA THR A 136 -3.51 12.22 -11.46
C THR A 136 -4.59 13.17 -10.91
N THR A 137 -5.01 13.01 -9.66
CA THR A 137 -5.68 14.12 -8.96
C THR A 137 -4.58 15.00 -8.34
N PRO A 138 -4.30 16.20 -8.86
CA PRO A 138 -3.30 17.09 -8.25
C PRO A 138 -3.73 17.39 -6.82
N HIS A 139 -2.93 16.95 -5.84
CA HIS A 139 -3.21 17.23 -4.43
C HIS A 139 -3.10 18.74 -4.18
N PRO A 140 -4.10 19.40 -3.57
CA PRO A 140 -4.19 20.86 -3.49
C PRO A 140 -3.02 21.53 -2.76
N THR A 141 -2.24 20.76 -1.99
CA THR A 141 -1.10 21.25 -1.20
C THR A 141 0.26 21.05 -1.89
N LEU A 142 0.32 20.45 -3.08
CA LEU A 142 1.56 20.17 -3.81
C LEU A 142 1.69 21.02 -5.08
N THR A 143 2.92 21.43 -5.38
CA THR A 143 3.30 21.92 -6.71
C THR A 143 3.54 20.73 -7.67
N PRO A 144 3.55 20.95 -9.00
CA PRO A 144 3.88 19.90 -9.98
C PRO A 144 5.27 19.25 -9.78
N ALA A 145 6.17 19.91 -9.04
CA ALA A 145 7.50 19.42 -8.66
C ALA A 145 7.51 18.75 -7.27
N ALA A 146 6.35 18.43 -6.70
CA ALA A 146 6.18 17.83 -5.37
C ALA A 146 6.77 18.65 -4.21
N HIS A 147 6.81 19.98 -4.32
CA HIS A 147 7.08 20.87 -3.18
C HIS A 147 5.79 21.34 -2.51
N ALA A 148 5.83 21.67 -1.22
CA ALA A 148 4.70 22.28 -0.52
C ALA A 148 4.28 23.60 -1.21
N ALA A 149 2.98 23.75 -1.51
CA ALA A 149 2.45 24.95 -2.13
C ALA A 149 2.50 26.15 -1.16
N THR A 150 3.08 27.26 -1.58
CA THR A 150 3.33 28.45 -0.74
C THR A 150 2.10 29.35 -0.55
N ARG A 151 0.96 29.00 -1.16
CA ARG A 151 -0.32 29.72 -1.04
C ARG A 151 -1.47 28.73 -0.79
N PRO A 152 -2.51 29.12 -0.04
CA PRO A 152 -3.70 28.28 0.09
C PRO A 152 -4.33 28.12 -1.31
N SER A 153 -4.35 26.89 -1.82
CA SER A 153 -5.19 26.53 -2.95
C SER A 153 -6.65 26.73 -2.53
N THR A 154 -7.35 27.69 -3.13
CA THR A 154 -8.77 28.00 -2.85
C THR A 154 -9.74 26.98 -3.45
N PHE A 155 -9.29 25.79 -3.82
CA PHE A 155 -10.17 24.76 -4.39
C PHE A 155 -10.89 23.96 -3.31
N ARG A 156 -12.00 24.50 -2.80
CA ARG A 156 -13.09 23.66 -2.28
C ARG A 156 -13.77 22.99 -3.48
N ALA A 157 -13.32 21.80 -3.86
CA ALA A 157 -14.06 21.00 -4.83
C ALA A 157 -15.36 20.45 -4.19
N PRO A 158 -16.46 20.29 -4.95
CA PRO A 158 -17.77 19.96 -4.40
C PRO A 158 -17.82 18.53 -3.87
N LEU A 159 -18.54 18.34 -2.77
CA LEU A 159 -18.83 17.09 -2.06
C LEU A 159 -19.70 16.07 -2.85
N ILE A 160 -19.78 16.16 -4.18
CA ILE A 160 -20.81 15.45 -4.95
C ILE A 160 -20.19 14.75 -6.18
N ALA A 161 -20.31 13.42 -6.18
CA ALA A 161 -19.88 12.43 -7.18
C ALA A 161 -18.35 12.31 -7.39
N GLN A 162 -17.62 11.86 -6.36
CA GLN A 162 -16.28 11.33 -6.58
C GLN A 162 -16.41 9.97 -7.28
N THR A 163 -16.23 9.94 -8.59
CA THR A 163 -15.89 8.68 -9.27
C THR A 163 -14.63 8.11 -8.62
N ALA A 164 -14.64 6.82 -8.27
CA ALA A 164 -13.51 6.15 -7.66
C ALA A 164 -12.20 6.49 -8.40
N PRO A 165 -11.11 6.79 -7.68
CA PRO A 165 -9.86 7.18 -8.32
C PRO A 165 -9.39 6.09 -9.28
N SER A 166 -8.84 6.50 -10.44
CA SER A 166 -8.48 5.61 -11.56
C SER A 166 -7.69 4.37 -11.11
N TYR A 167 -6.77 4.54 -10.16
CA TYR A 167 -5.97 3.45 -9.64
C TYR A 167 -6.81 2.35 -8.97
N ARG A 168 -7.95 2.65 -8.33
CA ARG A 168 -8.80 1.63 -7.68
C ARG A 168 -9.68 0.88 -8.69
N SER A 169 -10.29 1.59 -9.61
CA SER A 169 -11.22 1.02 -10.59
C SER A 169 -10.51 0.21 -11.68
N THR A 170 -9.34 0.68 -12.12
CA THR A 170 -8.62 0.05 -13.24
C THR A 170 -7.40 -0.77 -12.82
N HIS A 171 -6.71 -0.40 -11.73
CA HIS A 171 -5.43 -1.03 -11.36
C HIS A 171 -5.26 -1.20 -9.84
N PRO A 172 -6.12 -2.00 -9.17
CA PRO A 172 -6.18 -2.06 -7.70
C PRO A 172 -4.89 -2.56 -7.04
N HIS A 173 -3.97 -3.20 -7.78
CA HIS A 173 -2.63 -3.59 -7.33
C HIS A 173 -1.63 -2.43 -7.20
N THR A 174 -1.95 -1.24 -7.70
CA THR A 174 -1.02 -0.09 -7.73
C THR A 174 -0.50 0.35 -6.36
N PRO A 175 -1.26 0.31 -5.24
CA PRO A 175 -0.70 0.60 -3.92
C PRO A 175 0.33 -0.45 -3.49
N THR A 176 0.09 -1.72 -3.80
CA THR A 176 1.03 -2.82 -3.54
C THR A 176 2.29 -2.69 -4.37
N LEU A 177 2.17 -2.29 -5.65
CA LEU A 177 3.32 -1.98 -6.51
C LEU A 177 4.13 -0.80 -5.97
N LEU A 178 3.46 0.28 -5.53
CA LEU A 178 4.12 1.42 -4.91
C LEU A 178 4.87 1.01 -3.63
N HIS A 179 4.21 0.26 -2.75
CA HIS A 179 4.80 -0.23 -1.51
C HIS A 179 6.05 -1.09 -1.77
N TYR A 180 5.94 -2.06 -2.68
CA TYR A 180 7.06 -2.91 -3.06
C TYR A 180 8.24 -2.10 -3.60
N THR A 181 7.95 -1.08 -4.41
CA THR A 181 8.98 -0.23 -5.01
C THR A 181 9.64 0.68 -3.97
N VAL A 182 8.86 1.27 -3.06
CA VAL A 182 9.37 2.11 -1.96
C VAL A 182 10.28 1.32 -1.02
N LEU A 183 9.97 0.04 -0.78
CA LEU A 183 10.81 -0.85 0.04
C LEU A 183 12.19 -1.13 -0.59
N ARG A 184 12.33 -0.95 -1.91
CA ARG A 184 13.54 -1.28 -2.67
C ARG A 184 14.15 -0.05 -3.36
N LEU A 185 13.91 1.13 -2.80
CA LEU A 185 14.45 2.36 -3.39
C LEU A 185 15.98 2.31 -3.44
N PRO A 186 16.57 2.82 -4.54
CA PRO A 186 18.01 3.00 -4.62
C PRO A 186 18.48 4.07 -3.63
N ALA A 187 19.79 4.11 -3.39
CA ALA A 187 20.40 5.09 -2.49
C ALA A 187 20.16 6.55 -2.89
N HIS A 188 19.91 6.83 -4.18
CA HIS A 188 19.64 8.17 -4.70
C HIS A 188 18.13 8.43 -4.85
N LEU A 189 17.56 9.15 -3.89
CA LEU A 189 16.12 9.39 -3.78
C LEU A 189 15.64 10.66 -4.51
N ASP A 190 16.51 11.65 -4.73
CA ASP A 190 16.16 12.95 -5.36
C ASP A 190 15.30 12.83 -6.64
N PRO A 191 15.65 12.01 -7.66
CA PRO A 191 14.86 11.93 -8.89
C PRO A 191 13.52 11.18 -8.71
N LEU A 192 13.44 10.32 -7.69
CA LEU A 192 12.26 9.48 -7.43
C LEU A 192 11.27 10.15 -6.49
N TRP A 193 11.74 11.08 -5.66
CA TRP A 193 10.92 11.85 -4.71
C TRP A 193 9.64 12.42 -5.34
N PRO A 194 9.67 13.14 -6.49
CA PRO A 194 8.45 13.66 -7.10
C PRO A 194 7.52 12.59 -7.69
N LEU A 195 7.98 11.35 -7.87
CA LEU A 195 7.15 10.22 -8.33
C LEU A 195 6.48 9.49 -7.16
N ILE A 196 7.06 9.53 -5.96
CA ILE A 196 6.56 8.81 -4.79
C ILE A 196 5.52 9.65 -4.02
N LEU A 197 5.80 10.94 -3.87
CA LEU A 197 5.05 11.81 -2.95
C LEU A 197 3.59 12.02 -3.34
N PRO A 198 3.25 12.32 -4.62
CA PRO A 198 1.86 12.50 -5.00
C PRO A 198 1.03 11.21 -4.80
N PRO A 199 1.44 10.03 -5.29
CA PRO A 199 0.74 8.78 -4.99
C PRO A 199 0.58 8.50 -3.49
N LEU A 200 1.64 8.72 -2.70
CA LEU A 200 1.59 8.52 -1.25
C LEU A 200 0.53 9.42 -0.58
N LEU A 201 0.51 10.70 -0.92
CA LEU A 201 -0.47 11.64 -0.38
C LEU A 201 -1.89 11.29 -0.83
N THR A 202 -2.10 10.91 -2.10
CA THR A 202 -3.39 10.41 -2.56
C THR A 202 -3.88 9.21 -1.76
N LEU A 203 -3.00 8.27 -1.39
CA LEU A 203 -3.37 7.13 -0.56
C LEU A 203 -3.69 7.51 0.88
N LEU A 204 -2.96 8.48 1.47
CA LEU A 204 -3.19 8.96 2.84
C LEU A 204 -4.50 9.75 2.97
N ASP A 205 -4.88 10.49 1.93
CA ASP A 205 -6.10 11.29 1.87
C ASP A 205 -7.31 10.54 1.30
N ASP A 206 -7.18 9.22 1.08
CA ASP A 206 -8.25 8.42 0.50
C ASP A 206 -9.46 8.24 1.45
N HIS A 207 -10.68 8.23 0.92
CA HIS A 207 -11.88 8.03 1.72
C HIS A 207 -11.98 6.61 2.31
N HIS A 208 -11.37 5.63 1.66
CA HIS A 208 -11.40 4.22 2.05
C HIS A 208 -10.28 3.91 3.06
N ALA A 209 -10.66 3.51 4.26
CA ALA A 209 -9.72 3.28 5.37
C ALA A 209 -8.64 2.21 5.08
N PRO A 210 -8.93 1.06 4.43
CA PRO A 210 -7.88 0.10 4.04
C PRO A 210 -6.81 0.71 3.11
N THR A 211 -7.21 1.62 2.23
CA THR A 211 -6.27 2.34 1.35
C THR A 211 -5.39 3.28 2.15
N ARG A 212 -5.96 4.04 3.09
CA ARG A 212 -5.19 4.87 4.02
C ARG A 212 -4.22 4.04 4.87
N ALA A 213 -4.61 2.84 5.28
CA ALA A 213 -3.73 1.93 6.01
C ALA A 213 -2.52 1.54 5.16
N THR A 214 -2.73 1.25 3.87
CA THR A 214 -1.63 1.01 2.93
C THR A 214 -0.75 2.25 2.74
N GLY A 215 -1.34 3.44 2.58
CA GLY A 215 -0.60 4.71 2.54
C GLY A 215 0.28 4.92 3.77
N ALA A 216 -0.25 4.65 4.98
CA ALA A 216 0.50 4.74 6.23
C ALA A 216 1.67 3.74 6.30
N ARG A 217 1.48 2.50 5.84
CA ARG A 217 2.58 1.51 5.76
C ARG A 217 3.67 1.96 4.79
N ILE A 218 3.29 2.49 3.62
CA ILE A 218 4.25 3.04 2.64
C ILE A 218 5.02 4.21 3.25
N LEU A 219 4.33 5.12 3.96
CA LEU A 219 4.98 6.22 4.67
C LEU A 219 5.98 5.70 5.70
N ALA A 220 5.61 4.72 6.51
CA ALA A 220 6.50 4.12 7.50
C ALA A 220 7.78 3.54 6.84
N VAL A 221 7.64 2.82 5.73
CA VAL A 221 8.78 2.29 4.96
C VAL A 221 9.63 3.41 4.38
N LEU A 222 9.02 4.42 3.75
CA LEU A 222 9.74 5.57 3.17
C LEU A 222 10.58 6.29 4.22
N LEU A 223 10.09 6.41 5.46
CA LEU A 223 10.78 7.08 6.56
C LEU A 223 12.01 6.32 7.07
N THR A 224 12.13 5.02 6.77
CA THR A 224 13.35 4.25 7.08
C THR A 224 14.51 4.57 6.13
N HIS A 225 14.23 5.15 4.96
CA HIS A 225 15.26 5.44 3.97
C HIS A 225 16.21 6.56 4.46
N PRO A 226 17.56 6.39 4.39
CA PRO A 226 18.52 7.33 4.99
C PRO A 226 18.43 8.76 4.46
N GLN A 227 18.02 8.95 3.21
CA GLN A 227 17.89 10.29 2.62
C GLN A 227 16.58 10.99 2.97
N THR A 228 15.56 10.28 3.48
CA THR A 228 14.23 10.85 3.73
C THR A 228 14.24 12.06 4.67
N PRO A 229 14.99 12.09 5.79
CA PRO A 229 15.09 13.28 6.62
C PRO A 229 15.59 14.51 5.84
N SER A 230 16.62 14.34 5.01
CA SER A 230 17.16 15.41 4.19
C SER A 230 16.16 15.88 3.12
N MET A 231 15.44 14.95 2.47
CA MET A 231 14.40 15.25 1.49
C MET A 231 13.25 16.04 2.12
N LEU A 232 12.77 15.63 3.29
CA LEU A 232 11.69 16.32 4.00
C LEU A 232 12.10 17.73 4.44
N SER A 233 13.34 17.89 4.93
CA SER A 233 13.86 19.20 5.31
C SER A 233 13.98 20.17 4.13
N ARG A 234 14.43 19.68 2.96
CA ARG A 234 14.61 20.47 1.74
C ARG A 234 13.29 20.78 1.03
N SER A 235 12.37 19.82 1.02
CA SER A 235 11.09 19.94 0.30
C SER A 235 10.01 20.66 1.10
N GLY A 236 10.13 20.72 2.44
CA GLY A 236 9.12 21.30 3.32
C GLY A 236 7.85 20.46 3.44
N LEU A 237 7.87 19.19 3.02
CA LEU A 237 6.69 18.31 2.99
C LEU A 237 6.37 17.64 4.32
N GLY A 238 7.24 17.78 5.33
CA GLY A 238 7.03 17.17 6.64
C GLY A 238 5.65 17.46 7.25
N PRO A 239 5.26 18.74 7.38
CA PRO A 239 3.93 19.12 7.85
C PRO A 239 2.81 18.61 6.95
N VAL A 240 3.01 18.57 5.63
CA VAL A 240 1.99 18.08 4.68
C VAL A 240 1.72 16.59 4.89
N LEU A 241 2.76 15.76 5.03
CA LEU A 241 2.63 14.34 5.34
C LEU A 241 1.99 14.12 6.71
N TRP A 242 2.33 14.96 7.69
CA TRP A 242 1.74 14.88 9.03
C TRP A 242 0.23 15.16 8.97
N ASP A 243 -0.17 16.23 8.30
CA ASP A 243 -1.57 16.64 8.19
C ASP A 243 -2.40 15.65 7.36
N ALA A 244 -1.81 15.00 6.34
CA ALA A 244 -2.46 13.95 5.56
C ALA A 244 -2.60 12.61 6.34
N ALA A 245 -1.59 12.24 7.15
CA ALA A 245 -1.62 10.98 7.89
C ALA A 245 -2.42 11.05 9.20
N LEU A 246 -2.47 12.21 9.86
CA LEU A 246 -3.13 12.37 11.18
C LEU A 246 -4.64 12.00 11.19
N PRO A 247 -5.45 12.29 10.16
CA PRO A 247 -6.86 11.88 10.14
C PRO A 247 -7.08 10.36 10.24
N ALA A 248 -6.10 9.54 9.88
CA ALA A 248 -6.20 8.09 9.99
C ALA A 248 -6.44 7.62 11.44
N VAL A 249 -5.80 8.26 12.43
CA VAL A 249 -5.96 7.88 13.86
C VAL A 249 -7.30 8.30 14.47
N LEU A 250 -8.13 9.01 13.70
CA LEU A 250 -9.47 9.46 14.08
C LEU A 250 -10.58 8.62 13.44
N SER A 251 -10.22 7.63 12.63
CA SER A 251 -11.18 6.73 11.99
C SER A 251 -11.51 5.62 12.97
N LEU A 252 -12.60 5.83 13.72
CA LEU A 252 -12.97 5.03 14.88
C LEU A 252 -14.42 4.57 14.76
N PRO A 253 -14.79 3.47 15.43
CA PRO A 253 -16.19 3.07 15.55
C PRO A 253 -17.03 4.11 16.32
N PRO A 254 -18.37 4.09 16.15
CA PRO A 254 -19.12 3.25 15.21
C PRO A 254 -19.07 3.77 13.75
N LEU A 255 -18.52 4.96 13.51
CA LEU A 255 -18.50 5.57 12.17
C LEU A 255 -17.62 4.79 11.18
N THR A 256 -16.52 4.20 11.66
CA THR A 256 -15.70 3.27 10.89
C THR A 256 -15.76 1.91 11.57
N PRO A 257 -16.18 0.83 10.88
CA PRO A 257 -16.30 -0.50 11.48
C PRO A 257 -15.01 -0.97 12.15
N THR A 258 -15.13 -1.83 13.16
CA THR A 258 -13.97 -2.24 13.98
C THR A 258 -12.95 -3.01 13.15
N ALA A 259 -13.44 -3.88 12.25
CA ALA A 259 -12.61 -4.68 11.35
C ALA A 259 -11.71 -3.83 10.43
N VAL A 260 -12.09 -2.57 10.20
CA VAL A 260 -11.37 -1.64 9.33
C VAL A 260 -10.57 -0.61 10.14
N SER A 261 -11.13 -0.14 11.26
CA SER A 261 -10.48 0.83 12.14
C SER A 261 -9.20 0.29 12.75
N VAL A 262 -9.22 -0.93 13.29
CA VAL A 262 -8.07 -1.51 14.00
C VAL A 262 -6.84 -1.62 13.08
N PRO A 263 -6.91 -2.24 11.89
CA PRO A 263 -5.76 -2.30 10.97
C PRO A 263 -5.26 -0.92 10.51
N LEU A 264 -6.15 0.06 10.40
CA LEU A 264 -5.77 1.44 10.06
C LEU A 264 -4.99 2.09 11.21
N LEU A 265 -5.43 1.94 12.46
CA LEU A 265 -4.73 2.46 13.63
C LEU A 265 -3.34 1.82 13.77
N GLU A 266 -3.27 0.48 13.63
CA GLU A 266 -2.00 -0.28 13.68
C GLU A 266 -1.00 0.16 12.60
N ALA A 267 -1.47 0.63 11.44
CA ALA A 267 -0.62 1.18 10.40
C ALA A 267 -0.25 2.66 10.64
N ALA A 268 -1.23 3.48 11.07
CA ALA A 268 -1.10 4.93 11.16
C ALA A 268 -0.22 5.38 12.33
N TYR A 269 -0.35 4.77 13.51
CA TYR A 269 0.42 5.17 14.68
C TYR A 269 1.93 4.99 14.48
N PRO A 270 2.46 3.83 14.05
CA PRO A 270 3.89 3.67 13.78
C PRO A 270 4.41 4.65 12.73
N ALA A 271 3.63 4.92 11.68
CA ALA A 271 3.99 5.87 10.63
C ALA A 271 4.11 7.30 11.16
N LEU A 272 3.15 7.76 11.97
CA LEU A 272 3.16 9.09 12.59
C LEU A 272 4.28 9.23 13.63
N ILE A 273 4.54 8.19 14.42
CA ILE A 273 5.64 8.17 15.38
C ILE A 273 6.98 8.26 14.65
N ALA A 274 7.18 7.46 13.59
CA ALA A 274 8.36 7.54 12.74
C ALA A 274 8.51 8.92 12.09
N LEU A 275 7.42 9.52 11.63
CA LEU A 275 7.43 10.86 11.06
C LEU A 275 7.84 11.91 12.10
N ALA A 276 7.31 11.82 13.32
CA ALA A 276 7.70 12.69 14.44
C ALA A 276 9.19 12.55 14.80
N ARG A 277 9.75 11.32 14.74
CA ARG A 277 11.19 11.09 14.93
C ARG A 277 12.01 11.82 13.87
N VAL A 278 11.63 11.68 12.60
CA VAL A 278 12.33 12.27 11.45
C VAL A 278 12.23 13.80 11.45
N LEU A 279 11.02 14.36 11.63
CA LEU A 279 10.81 15.82 11.68
C LEU A 279 11.43 16.45 12.93
N GLY A 280 11.46 15.70 14.03
CA GLY A 280 12.08 16.12 15.27
C GLY A 280 13.60 16.32 15.16
N GLY A 281 14.30 15.64 14.24
CA GLY A 281 15.69 15.97 13.85
C GLY A 281 16.66 16.28 15.00
N GLY A 282 16.61 15.53 16.11
CA GLY A 282 17.42 15.77 17.32
C GLY A 282 16.89 16.85 18.29
N ARG A 283 15.87 17.63 17.89
CA ARG A 283 15.16 18.59 18.74
C ARG A 283 14.07 17.89 19.55
N ALA A 284 14.43 17.45 20.75
CA ALA A 284 13.51 16.77 21.67
C ALA A 284 12.18 17.51 21.87
N ARG A 285 12.20 18.85 21.94
CA ARG A 285 10.99 19.68 22.10
C ARG A 285 10.03 19.58 20.90
N GLU A 286 10.55 19.57 19.68
CA GLU A 286 9.72 19.51 18.46
C GLU A 286 9.11 18.12 18.29
N ARG A 287 9.90 17.07 18.56
CA ARG A 287 9.40 15.69 18.63
C ARG A 287 8.32 15.55 19.70
N ALA A 288 8.56 16.00 20.92
CA ALA A 288 7.59 15.94 22.02
C ALA A 288 6.31 16.72 21.72
N ARG A 289 6.38 17.83 20.97
CA ARG A 289 5.21 18.57 20.52
C ARG A 289 4.33 17.72 19.59
N LEU A 290 4.93 17.08 18.57
CA LEU A 290 4.20 16.23 17.63
C LEU A 290 3.61 15.00 18.32
N LEU A 291 4.39 14.32 19.16
CA LEU A 291 3.91 13.18 19.95
C LEU A 291 2.82 13.58 20.94
N GLY A 292 2.92 14.77 21.55
CA GLY A 292 1.87 15.31 22.42
C GLY A 292 0.57 15.62 21.66
N VAL A 293 0.65 16.03 20.40
CA VAL A 293 -0.53 16.15 19.52
C VAL A 293 -1.13 14.77 19.26
N LEU A 294 -0.31 13.77 18.95
CA LEU A 294 -0.76 12.40 18.70
C LEU A 294 -1.40 11.75 19.94
N LEU A 295 -0.84 11.97 21.12
CA LEU A 295 -1.43 11.53 22.39
C LEU A 295 -2.80 12.16 22.63
N ARG A 296 -2.93 13.49 22.48
CA ARG A 296 -4.19 14.18 22.78
C ARG A 296 -5.27 13.95 21.71
N ARG A 297 -4.89 14.06 20.43
CA ARG A 297 -5.84 13.98 19.31
C ARG A 297 -6.08 12.55 18.84
N GLY A 298 -5.08 11.68 18.87
CA GLY A 298 -5.26 10.27 18.53
C GLY A 298 -5.72 9.47 19.74
N VAL A 299 -4.83 9.25 20.70
CA VAL A 299 -5.06 8.28 21.78
C VAL A 299 -6.18 8.70 22.73
N VAL A 300 -6.12 9.90 23.31
CA VAL A 300 -7.12 10.34 24.30
C VAL A 300 -8.49 10.48 23.66
N ALA A 301 -8.56 11.00 22.43
CA ALA A 301 -9.82 11.03 21.69
C ALA A 301 -10.32 9.61 21.40
N GLY A 302 -9.45 8.71 20.93
CA GLY A 302 -9.77 7.31 20.68
C GLY A 302 -10.34 6.60 21.91
N MET A 303 -9.68 6.73 23.05
CA MET A 303 -10.14 6.15 24.32
C MET A 303 -11.48 6.73 24.77
N ARG A 304 -11.75 8.01 24.46
CA ARG A 304 -13.02 8.67 24.79
C ARG A 304 -14.18 8.20 23.90
N TYR A 305 -13.92 7.94 22.63
CA TYR A 305 -14.97 7.67 21.64
C TYR A 305 -15.19 6.19 21.33
N ALA A 306 -14.17 5.35 21.53
CA ALA A 306 -14.21 3.93 21.20
C ALA A 306 -13.43 3.07 22.22
N GLY A 307 -13.20 3.58 23.44
CA GLY A 307 -12.44 2.87 24.47
C GLY A 307 -13.17 1.68 25.08
N GLU A 308 -14.48 1.58 24.88
CA GLU A 308 -15.31 0.44 25.23
C GLU A 308 -15.10 -0.76 24.28
N ILE A 309 -14.55 -0.53 23.09
CA ILE A 309 -14.24 -1.59 22.12
C ILE A 309 -12.85 -2.11 22.44
N VAL A 310 -12.80 -3.33 22.99
CA VAL A 310 -11.56 -3.96 23.49
C VAL A 310 -10.43 -3.92 22.47
N ALA A 311 -10.69 -4.29 21.22
CA ALA A 311 -9.67 -4.32 20.17
C ALA A 311 -9.08 -2.92 19.87
N VAL A 312 -9.91 -1.86 19.92
CA VAL A 312 -9.42 -0.48 19.75
C VAL A 312 -8.62 -0.06 20.98
N ALA A 313 -9.14 -0.31 22.18
CA ALA A 313 -8.47 0.02 23.43
C ALA A 313 -7.08 -0.65 23.55
N GLU A 314 -6.94 -1.91 23.13
CA GLU A 314 -5.67 -2.63 23.09
C GLU A 314 -4.62 -1.91 22.23
N VAL A 315 -4.99 -1.51 21.01
CA VAL A 315 -4.09 -0.74 20.12
C VAL A 315 -3.70 0.59 20.78
N LEU A 316 -4.66 1.34 21.32
CA LEU A 316 -4.41 2.64 21.92
C LEU A 316 -3.51 2.56 23.15
N VAL A 317 -3.72 1.57 24.02
CA VAL A 317 -2.87 1.33 25.21
C VAL A 317 -1.46 0.92 24.79
N GLY A 318 -1.32 0.04 23.79
CA GLY A 318 -0.02 -0.32 23.23
C GLY A 318 0.75 0.91 22.73
N VAL A 319 0.06 1.80 22.02
CA VAL A 319 0.62 3.05 21.50
C VAL A 319 1.05 4.01 22.62
N ILE A 320 0.30 4.13 23.73
CA ILE A 320 0.71 4.97 24.87
C ILE A 320 2.11 4.61 25.34
N GLY A 321 2.38 3.31 25.49
CA GLY A 321 3.70 2.82 25.93
C GLY A 321 4.82 3.23 24.96
N GLU A 322 4.55 3.22 23.65
CA GLU A 322 5.51 3.70 22.67
C GLU A 322 5.70 5.22 22.70
N LEU A 323 4.61 5.99 22.78
CA LEU A 323 4.68 7.45 22.84
C LEU A 323 5.48 7.95 24.05
N VAL A 324 5.25 7.38 25.22
CA VAL A 324 5.96 7.74 26.46
C VAL A 324 7.46 7.50 26.30
N ARG A 325 7.85 6.33 25.77
CA ARG A 325 9.25 5.99 25.50
C ARG A 325 9.90 6.97 24.51
N GLU A 326 9.19 7.37 23.46
CA GLU A 326 9.68 8.30 22.45
C GLU A 326 9.78 9.76 22.93
N MET A 327 8.96 10.13 23.91
CA MET A 327 9.06 11.40 24.62
C MET A 327 10.22 11.43 25.63
N GLY A 328 10.73 10.26 26.03
CA GLY A 328 11.84 10.13 26.99
C GLY A 328 11.40 10.39 28.44
N VAL A 329 10.16 10.03 28.77
CA VAL A 329 9.56 10.11 30.12
C VAL A 329 9.48 8.71 30.72
#